data_AF-A0A1Q4DEC6-F1
#
_entry.id   AF-A0A1Q4DEC6-F1
#
_cell.length_a   1.000
_cell.length_b   1.000
_cell.length_c   1.000
_cell.angle_alpha   90.00
_cell.angle_beta   90.00
_cell.angle_gamma   90.00
#
_symmetry.space_group_name_H-M   'P 1'
#
loop_
_entity.id
_entity.type
_entity.pdbx_description
1 polymer ?
#
loop_
_entity_poly.entity_id
_entity_poly.type
_entity_poly.pdbx_seq_one_letter_code
_entity_poly.pdbx_strand_id
1 'polypeptide(L)'
;MPSVVDAEELARELLEPLANRWAHVQAVAARADGLTPAIAGEDDRQLLVVAAWWHDLGYSPALRDTGAHQIDGARYLAVEGYPDRLVALVAHHSAATCEAEERGHLADLEVWPREESAVADALWMADMTTGPRGEELAYDQRLSEILSRYEPDSIVGRSMLRAEPAIRAAIDRTRQRMQDAYTI
;
A
#
# COMPACT_ATOMS: atom_id res chain seq x y z
N MET A 1 -13.57 5.26 11.75
CA MET A 1 -12.29 5.41 11.03
C MET A 1 -11.31 6.01 12.03
N PRO A 2 -10.09 5.47 12.18
CA PRO A 2 -9.05 6.07 13.03
C PRO A 2 -8.64 7.45 12.49
N SER A 3 -8.11 8.32 13.35
CA SER A 3 -7.47 9.55 12.89
C SER A 3 -6.10 9.26 12.25
N VAL A 4 -5.56 10.23 11.51
CA VAL A 4 -4.18 10.12 10.97
C VAL A 4 -3.16 10.02 12.11
N VAL A 5 -3.40 10.68 13.24
CA VAL A 5 -2.54 10.61 14.43
C VAL A 5 -2.55 9.20 15.01
N ASP A 6 -3.73 8.60 15.21
CA ASP A 6 -3.83 7.22 15.70
C ASP A 6 -3.14 6.23 14.75
N ALA A 7 -3.24 6.50 13.44
CA ALA A 7 -2.62 5.66 12.43
C ALA A 7 -1.08 5.73 12.46
N GLU A 8 -0.52 6.93 12.62
CA GLU A 8 0.91 7.14 12.80
C GLU A 8 1.43 6.48 14.08
N GLU A 9 0.72 6.63 15.20
CA GLU A 9 1.12 6.07 16.50
C GLU A 9 1.21 4.54 16.44
N LEU A 10 0.19 3.88 15.89
CA LEU A 10 0.20 2.43 15.71
C LEU A 10 1.30 1.95 14.74
N ALA A 11 1.49 2.66 13.63
CA ALA A 11 2.56 2.35 12.68
C ALA A 11 3.94 2.50 13.31
N ARG A 12 4.14 3.53 14.13
CA ARG A 12 5.38 3.75 14.87
C ARG A 12 5.65 2.61 15.85
N GLU A 13 4.65 2.24 16.67
CA GLU A 13 4.77 1.15 17.63
C GLU A 13 5.23 -0.16 16.96
N LEU A 14 4.64 -0.49 15.80
CA LEU A 14 4.86 -1.76 15.14
C LEU A 14 6.09 -1.79 14.20
N LEU A 15 6.49 -0.64 13.64
CA LEU A 15 7.45 -0.58 12.54
C LEU A 15 8.72 0.23 12.86
N GLU A 16 8.76 1.09 13.88
CA GLU A 16 9.96 1.88 14.23
C GLU A 16 11.25 1.03 14.36
N PRO A 17 11.22 -0.18 14.96
CA PRO A 17 12.40 -1.05 15.03
C PRO A 17 12.92 -1.56 13.66
N LEU A 18 12.11 -1.46 12.59
CA LEU A 18 12.43 -1.96 11.25
C LEU A 18 13.11 -0.92 10.33
N ALA A 19 13.60 0.19 10.91
CA ALA A 19 14.44 1.20 10.27
C ALA A 19 13.97 1.65 8.88
N ASN A 20 14.50 1.06 7.80
CA ASN A 20 14.09 1.36 6.42
C ASN A 20 12.58 1.23 6.22
N ARG A 21 11.93 0.21 6.79
CA ARG A 21 10.48 0.05 6.67
C ARG A 21 9.72 1.20 7.32
N TRP A 22 10.19 1.68 8.48
CA TRP A 22 9.63 2.84 9.13
C TRP A 22 9.80 4.11 8.29
N ALA A 23 10.98 4.32 7.70
CA ALA A 23 11.22 5.45 6.79
C ALA A 23 10.33 5.38 5.54
N HIS A 24 10.14 4.18 4.99
CA HIS A 24 9.27 3.94 3.86
C HIS A 24 7.81 4.30 4.17
N VAL A 25 7.23 3.76 5.25
CA VAL A 25 5.83 4.02 5.61
C VAL A 25 5.55 5.51 5.87
N GLN A 26 6.45 6.21 6.56
CA GLN A 26 6.35 7.66 6.74
C GLN A 26 6.28 8.41 5.39
N ALA A 27 7.16 8.04 4.45
CA ALA A 27 7.19 8.67 3.14
C ALA A 27 5.97 8.31 2.28
N VAL A 28 5.48 7.06 2.35
CA VAL A 28 4.24 6.65 1.67
C VAL A 28 3.04 7.43 2.21
N ALA A 29 2.93 7.61 3.53
CA ALA A 29 1.87 8.42 4.14
C ALA A 29 1.95 9.90 3.72
N ALA A 30 3.13 10.50 3.75
CA ALA A 30 3.33 11.89 3.29
C ALA A 30 2.99 12.05 1.80
N ARG A 31 3.32 11.05 0.98
CA ARG A 31 2.98 11.06 -0.44
C ARG A 31 1.48 10.90 -0.67
N ALA A 32 0.83 10.01 0.08
CA ALA A 32 -0.61 9.81 0.05
C ALA A 32 -1.36 11.09 0.44
N ASP A 33 -0.88 11.83 1.44
CA ASP A 33 -1.42 13.15 1.81
C ASP A 33 -1.34 14.15 0.66
N GLY A 34 -0.19 14.21 -0.04
CA GLY A 34 -0.03 15.03 -1.24
C GLY A 34 -0.91 14.62 -2.44
N LEU A 35 -1.46 13.40 -2.43
CA LEU A 35 -2.38 12.88 -3.46
C LEU A 35 -3.86 13.08 -3.10
N THR A 36 -4.18 13.59 -1.91
CA THR A 36 -5.56 13.87 -1.49
C THR A 36 -6.36 14.79 -2.44
N PRO A 37 -5.76 15.74 -3.21
CA PRO A 37 -6.52 16.51 -4.20
C PRO A 37 -7.15 15.65 -5.31
N ALA A 38 -6.61 14.47 -5.62
CA ALA A 38 -7.20 13.53 -6.57
C ALA A 38 -8.43 12.78 -6.02
N ILE A 39 -8.75 12.96 -4.74
CA ILE A 39 -9.79 12.20 -4.03
C ILE A 39 -10.97 13.12 -3.69
N ALA A 40 -12.17 12.63 -4.00
CA ALA A 40 -13.42 13.30 -3.68
C ALA A 40 -13.92 12.90 -2.29
N GLY A 41 -14.29 13.90 -1.48
CA GLY A 41 -14.80 13.69 -0.13
C GLY A 41 -13.70 13.61 0.93
N GLU A 42 -13.95 14.23 2.08
CA GLU A 42 -12.97 14.31 3.17
C GLU A 42 -12.69 12.95 3.82
N ASP A 43 -13.73 12.13 3.98
CA ASP A 43 -13.59 10.79 4.56
C ASP A 43 -12.66 9.89 3.73
N ASP A 44 -12.72 9.96 2.41
CA ASP A 44 -11.88 9.17 1.51
C ASP A 44 -10.43 9.70 1.46
N ARG A 45 -10.24 11.01 1.64
CA ARG A 45 -8.90 11.60 1.80
C ARG A 45 -8.24 11.12 3.08
N GLN A 46 -8.97 11.14 4.19
CA GLN A 46 -8.47 10.60 5.46
C GLN A 46 -8.21 9.10 5.35
N LEU A 47 -9.11 8.34 4.73
CA LEU A 47 -8.97 6.91 4.52
C LEU A 47 -7.69 6.58 3.74
N LEU A 48 -7.38 7.34 2.67
CA LEU A 48 -6.15 7.19 1.90
C LEU A 48 -4.90 7.31 2.79
N VAL A 49 -4.81 8.36 3.60
CA VAL A 49 -3.63 8.61 4.45
C VAL A 49 -3.51 7.56 5.56
N VAL A 50 -4.63 7.17 6.18
CA VAL A 50 -4.65 6.09 7.17
C VAL A 50 -4.20 4.76 6.55
N ALA A 51 -4.74 4.39 5.38
CA ALA A 51 -4.34 3.17 4.70
C ALA A 51 -2.86 3.18 4.31
N ALA A 52 -2.32 4.34 3.93
CA ALA A 52 -0.92 4.53 3.61
C ALA A 52 -0.01 4.31 4.84
N TRP A 53 -0.40 4.77 6.04
CA TRP A 53 0.29 4.43 7.28
C TRP A 53 0.28 2.93 7.59
N TRP A 54 -0.79 2.22 7.19
CA TRP A 54 -1.01 0.85 7.63
C TRP A 54 -0.75 -0.25 6.60
N HIS A 55 -0.48 0.10 5.34
CA HIS A 55 -0.31 -0.87 4.26
C HIS A 55 0.74 -1.95 4.57
N ASP A 56 1.75 -1.59 5.36
CA ASP A 56 2.93 -2.40 5.65
C ASP A 56 3.00 -2.91 7.10
N LEU A 57 1.93 -2.79 7.90
CA LEU A 57 1.94 -3.26 9.30
C LEU A 57 2.34 -4.73 9.44
N GLY A 58 1.94 -5.59 8.50
CA GLY A 58 2.26 -7.01 8.55
C GLY A 58 3.74 -7.36 8.36
N TYR A 59 4.63 -6.38 8.10
CA TYR A 59 6.07 -6.58 8.23
C TYR A 59 6.52 -6.66 9.69
N SER A 60 5.73 -6.16 10.64
CA SER A 60 6.04 -6.23 12.05
C SER A 60 6.19 -7.69 12.50
N PRO A 61 7.30 -8.06 13.18
CA PRO A 61 7.46 -9.40 13.73
C PRO A 61 6.34 -9.82 14.68
N ALA A 62 5.65 -8.86 15.31
CA ALA A 62 4.53 -9.11 16.21
C ALA A 62 3.25 -9.55 15.47
N LEU A 63 3.11 -9.19 14.19
CA LEU A 63 1.91 -9.49 13.38
C LEU A 63 2.11 -10.64 12.39
N ARG A 64 3.35 -11.07 12.17
CA ARG A 64 3.69 -12.09 11.18
C ARG A 64 3.05 -13.44 11.52
N ASP A 65 2.26 -13.95 10.58
CA ASP A 65 1.58 -15.25 10.67
C ASP A 65 1.86 -16.09 9.42
N THR A 66 1.46 -15.59 8.24
CA THR A 66 1.65 -16.27 6.95
C THR A 66 2.97 -15.91 6.28
N GLY A 67 3.52 -14.73 6.59
CA GLY A 67 4.66 -14.16 5.87
C GLY A 67 4.29 -13.43 4.58
N ALA A 68 3.00 -13.28 4.27
CA ALA A 68 2.48 -12.32 3.31
C ALA A 68 2.01 -11.07 4.08
N HIS A 69 2.82 -10.01 4.09
CA HIS A 69 2.62 -8.85 4.98
C HIS A 69 1.27 -8.17 4.79
N GLN A 70 0.75 -8.14 3.57
CA GLN A 70 -0.55 -7.57 3.25
C GLN A 70 -1.71 -8.34 3.92
N ILE A 71 -1.60 -9.67 4.03
CA ILE A 71 -2.61 -10.52 4.68
C ILE A 71 -2.45 -10.43 6.19
N ASP A 72 -1.22 -10.53 6.68
CA ASP A 72 -0.93 -10.48 8.12
C ASP A 72 -1.38 -9.13 8.72
N GLY A 73 -1.13 -8.02 8.02
CA GLY A 73 -1.62 -6.69 8.41
C GLY A 73 -3.15 -6.60 8.36
N ALA A 74 -3.79 -7.09 7.30
CA ALA A 74 -5.25 -7.07 7.18
C ALA A 74 -5.94 -7.94 8.25
N ARG A 75 -5.40 -9.11 8.58
CA ARG A 75 -5.90 -9.98 9.67
C ARG A 75 -5.85 -9.27 11.01
N TYR A 76 -4.71 -8.64 11.32
CA TYR A 76 -4.58 -7.86 12.54
C TYR A 76 -5.65 -6.76 12.62
N LEU A 77 -5.80 -5.96 11.56
CA LEU A 77 -6.78 -4.88 11.54
C LEU A 77 -8.23 -5.38 11.65
N ALA A 78 -8.55 -6.53 11.06
CA ALA A 78 -9.86 -7.16 11.17
C ALA A 78 -10.15 -7.62 12.62
N VAL A 79 -9.17 -8.21 13.30
CA VAL A 79 -9.29 -8.67 14.70
C VAL A 79 -9.50 -7.48 15.65
N GLU A 80 -8.79 -6.37 15.42
CA GLU A 80 -8.97 -5.13 16.18
C GLU A 80 -10.29 -4.40 15.89
N GLY A 81 -11.08 -4.89 14.93
CA GLY A 81 -12.42 -4.35 14.62
C GLY A 81 -12.41 -3.04 13.83
N TYR A 82 -11.35 -2.77 13.05
CA TYR A 82 -11.30 -1.61 12.16
C TYR A 82 -12.25 -1.77 10.95
N PRO A 83 -12.66 -0.66 10.30
CA PRO A 83 -13.64 -0.71 9.21
C PRO A 83 -13.21 -1.62 8.04
N ASP A 84 -14.11 -2.47 7.55
CA ASP A 84 -13.85 -3.46 6.51
C ASP A 84 -13.17 -2.89 5.26
N ARG A 85 -13.57 -1.69 4.82
CA ARG A 85 -12.99 -1.04 3.63
C ARG A 85 -11.52 -0.68 3.83
N LEU A 86 -11.12 -0.23 5.03
CA LEU A 86 -9.73 0.06 5.36
C LEU A 86 -8.91 -1.22 5.41
N VAL A 87 -9.45 -2.28 6.03
CA VAL A 87 -8.82 -3.60 6.06
C VAL A 87 -8.58 -4.12 4.64
N ALA A 88 -9.58 -4.00 3.77
CA ALA A 88 -9.50 -4.42 2.38
C ALA A 88 -8.46 -3.61 1.58
N LEU A 89 -8.35 -2.29 1.79
CA LEU A 89 -7.32 -1.46 1.18
C LEU A 89 -5.91 -1.93 1.56
N VAL A 90 -5.69 -2.25 2.84
CA VAL A 90 -4.41 -2.80 3.31
C VAL A 90 -4.16 -4.19 2.71
N ALA A 91 -5.16 -5.06 2.65
CA ALA A 91 -5.02 -6.39 2.06
C ALA A 91 -4.61 -6.34 0.58
N HIS A 92 -5.18 -5.41 -0.18
CA HIS A 92 -5.05 -5.33 -1.63
C HIS A 92 -4.07 -4.26 -2.14
N HIS A 93 -3.23 -3.68 -1.28
CA HIS A 93 -2.27 -2.66 -1.70
C HIS A 93 -1.27 -3.19 -2.74
N SER A 94 -0.80 -2.30 -3.62
CA SER A 94 0.28 -2.55 -4.60
C SER A 94 0.14 -3.85 -5.40
N ALA A 95 -1.09 -4.14 -5.83
CA ALA A 95 -1.46 -5.34 -6.58
C ALA A 95 -1.12 -6.66 -5.85
N ALA A 96 -1.23 -6.67 -4.52
CA ALA A 96 -1.04 -7.79 -3.61
C ALA A 96 -1.65 -9.13 -4.08
N THR A 97 -2.74 -9.11 -4.84
CA THR A 97 -3.34 -10.30 -5.47
C THR A 97 -2.31 -11.13 -6.25
N CYS A 98 -1.38 -10.46 -6.95
CA CYS A 98 -0.38 -11.15 -7.74
C CYS A 98 0.56 -12.00 -6.86
N GLU A 99 1.03 -11.41 -5.77
CA GLU A 99 1.92 -12.10 -4.83
C GLU A 99 1.19 -13.13 -3.97
N ALA A 100 -0.04 -12.84 -3.56
CA ALA A 100 -0.86 -13.78 -2.81
C ALA A 100 -1.09 -15.07 -3.60
N GLU A 101 -1.40 -14.99 -4.89
CA GLU A 101 -1.56 -16.16 -5.75
C GLU A 101 -0.26 -16.97 -5.89
N GLU A 102 0.88 -16.31 -6.14
CA GLU A 102 2.19 -16.97 -6.26
C GLU A 102 2.62 -17.66 -4.96
N ARG A 103 2.14 -17.18 -3.80
CA ARG A 103 2.37 -17.78 -2.48
C ARG A 103 1.33 -18.82 -2.07
N GLY A 104 0.25 -19.01 -2.84
CA GLY A 104 -0.85 -19.92 -2.50
C GLY A 104 -1.84 -19.37 -1.46
N HIS A 105 -1.88 -18.05 -1.27
CA HIS A 105 -2.73 -17.34 -0.31
C HIS A 105 -3.86 -16.55 -0.97
N LEU A 106 -4.25 -16.88 -2.21
CA LEU A 106 -5.32 -16.16 -2.90
C LEU A 106 -6.65 -16.24 -2.12
N ALA A 107 -7.03 -17.43 -1.64
CA ALA A 107 -8.25 -17.61 -0.85
C ALA A 107 -8.22 -16.86 0.48
N ASP A 108 -7.05 -16.72 1.10
CA ASP A 108 -6.87 -15.94 2.33
C ASP A 108 -7.07 -14.45 2.08
N LEU A 109 -6.70 -13.96 0.88
CA LEU A 109 -6.85 -12.57 0.48
C LEU A 109 -8.29 -12.23 0.04
N GLU A 110 -8.96 -13.15 -0.67
CA GLU A 110 -10.27 -12.93 -1.28
C GLU A 110 -11.42 -12.78 -0.28
N VAL A 111 -11.19 -13.01 1.02
CA VAL A 111 -12.16 -12.71 2.08
C VAL A 111 -12.46 -11.21 2.19
N TRP A 112 -11.51 -10.35 1.76
CA TRP A 112 -11.70 -8.91 1.67
C TRP A 112 -12.02 -8.50 0.24
N PRO A 113 -13.08 -7.72 0.00
CA PRO A 113 -13.43 -7.27 -1.36
C PRO A 113 -12.39 -6.27 -1.87
N ARG A 114 -11.81 -6.54 -3.04
CA ARG A 114 -10.95 -5.57 -3.73
C ARG A 114 -11.80 -4.44 -4.29
N GLU A 115 -11.47 -3.19 -3.95
CA GLU A 115 -12.09 -2.03 -4.57
C GLU A 115 -11.29 -1.51 -5.77
N GLU A 116 -12.00 -0.95 -6.76
CA GLU A 116 -11.43 -0.23 -7.89
C GLU A 116 -11.84 1.24 -7.77
N SER A 117 -11.05 2.01 -7.03
CA SER A 117 -11.39 3.37 -6.61
C SER A 117 -10.22 4.34 -6.78
N ALA A 118 -10.51 5.65 -6.65
CA ALA A 118 -9.46 6.65 -6.60
C ALA A 118 -8.53 6.49 -5.38
N VAL A 119 -9.06 6.01 -4.25
CA VAL A 119 -8.29 5.75 -3.02
C VAL A 119 -7.31 4.60 -3.23
N ALA A 120 -7.77 3.48 -3.79
CA ALA A 120 -6.91 2.34 -4.10
C ALA A 120 -5.81 2.72 -5.12
N ASP A 121 -6.17 3.44 -6.18
CA ASP A 121 -5.21 3.92 -7.18
C ASP A 121 -4.13 4.83 -6.57
N ALA A 122 -4.54 5.76 -5.68
CA ALA A 122 -3.62 6.69 -5.03
C ALA A 122 -2.73 5.98 -3.99
N LEU A 123 -3.27 5.00 -3.26
CA LEU A 123 -2.49 4.18 -2.33
C LEU A 123 -1.40 3.39 -3.07
N TRP A 124 -1.75 2.76 -4.20
CA TRP A 124 -0.78 2.04 -5.03
C TRP A 124 0.27 2.98 -5.62
N MET A 125 -0.14 4.17 -6.07
CA MET A 125 0.80 5.18 -6.55
C MET A 125 1.76 5.63 -5.44
N ALA A 126 1.25 5.90 -4.23
CA ALA A 126 2.07 6.36 -3.10
C ALA A 126 3.17 5.35 -2.75
N ASP A 127 2.85 4.06 -2.62
CA ASP A 127 3.83 3.00 -2.34
C ASP A 127 4.77 2.76 -3.55
N MET A 128 4.21 2.54 -4.74
CA MET A 128 4.99 2.18 -5.93
C MET A 128 5.78 3.33 -6.55
N THR A 129 5.80 4.51 -5.91
CA THR A 129 6.72 5.60 -6.25
C THR A 129 7.55 6.08 -5.04
N THR A 130 7.62 5.25 -3.99
CA THR A 130 8.41 5.51 -2.79
C THR A 130 9.42 4.38 -2.55
N GLY A 131 10.70 4.73 -2.44
CA GLY A 131 11.81 3.83 -2.17
C GLY A 131 11.83 3.30 -0.72
N PRO A 132 12.69 2.31 -0.43
CA PRO A 132 12.76 1.68 0.89
C PRO A 132 13.33 2.59 1.98
N ARG A 133 13.94 3.74 1.66
CA ARG A 133 14.38 4.74 2.64
C ARG A 133 13.56 6.02 2.54
N GLY A 134 12.40 5.95 1.89
CA GLY A 134 11.50 7.07 1.67
C GLY A 134 11.86 7.97 0.49
N GLU A 135 12.74 7.53 -0.42
CA GLU A 135 13.08 8.31 -1.61
C GLU A 135 11.89 8.41 -2.56
N GLU A 136 11.64 9.59 -3.11
CA GLU A 136 10.71 9.71 -4.22
C GLU A 136 11.35 9.17 -5.51
N LEU A 137 10.67 8.23 -6.16
CA LEU A 137 11.16 7.56 -7.37
C LEU A 137 10.10 7.62 -8.47
N ALA A 138 10.55 7.72 -9.72
CA ALA A 138 9.68 7.35 -10.84
C ALA A 138 9.35 5.86 -10.77
N TYR A 139 8.17 5.46 -11.23
CA TYR A 139 7.73 4.06 -11.18
C TYR A 139 8.74 3.10 -11.82
N ASP A 140 9.32 3.45 -12.97
CA ASP A 140 10.32 2.62 -13.66
C ASP A 140 11.58 2.41 -12.81
N GLN A 141 11.99 3.44 -12.07
CA GLN A 141 13.12 3.38 -11.15
C GLN A 141 12.77 2.50 -9.94
N ARG A 142 11.55 2.65 -9.40
CA ARG A 142 11.07 1.85 -8.27
C ARG A 142 10.94 0.37 -8.66
N LEU A 143 10.38 0.06 -9.82
CA LEU A 143 10.28 -1.32 -10.32
C LEU A 143 11.68 -1.92 -10.52
N SER A 144 12.60 -1.18 -11.16
CA SER A 144 13.99 -1.64 -11.34
C SER A 144 14.72 -1.88 -10.01
N GLU A 145 14.50 -1.01 -9.02
CA GLU A 145 15.03 -1.20 -7.66
C GLU A 145 14.43 -2.41 -6.96
N ILE A 146 13.12 -2.64 -7.09
CA ILE A 146 12.49 -3.83 -6.52
C ILE A 146 13.09 -5.09 -7.14
N LEU A 147 13.17 -5.14 -8.47
CA LEU A 147 13.69 -6.31 -9.19
C LEU A 147 15.18 -6.56 -8.94
N SER A 148 15.98 -5.54 -8.65
CA SER A 148 17.42 -5.74 -8.37
C SER A 148 17.71 -6.35 -7.00
N ARG A 149 16.74 -6.33 -6.08
CA ARG A 149 16.86 -6.92 -4.73
C ARG A 149 16.59 -8.41 -4.68
N TYR A 150 15.98 -8.98 -5.72
CA TYR A 150 15.58 -10.37 -5.74
C TYR A 150 16.13 -11.09 -6.96
N GLU A 151 16.32 -12.41 -6.83
CA GLU A 151 16.64 -13.26 -7.97
C GLU A 151 15.53 -13.19 -9.04
N PRO A 152 15.85 -13.33 -10.33
CA PRO A 152 14.88 -13.20 -11.42
C PRO A 152 13.64 -14.10 -11.28
N ASP A 153 13.81 -15.31 -10.73
CA ASP A 153 12.75 -16.29 -10.49
C ASP A 153 12.17 -16.23 -9.07
N SER A 154 12.36 -15.12 -8.36
CA SER A 154 11.71 -14.90 -7.07
C SER A 154 10.19 -14.70 -7.23
N ILE A 155 9.45 -15.10 -6.19
CA ILE A 155 8.00 -14.84 -6.09
C ILE A 155 7.71 -13.35 -6.26
N VAL A 156 8.48 -12.50 -5.57
CA VAL A 156 8.30 -11.03 -5.63
C VAL A 156 8.57 -10.51 -7.05
N GLY A 157 9.66 -10.95 -7.69
CA GLY A 157 10.01 -10.54 -9.05
C GLY A 157 8.92 -10.89 -10.07
N ARG A 158 8.45 -12.15 -10.09
CA ARG A 158 7.35 -12.58 -10.97
C ARG A 158 6.05 -11.81 -10.70
N SER A 159 5.72 -11.61 -9.42
CA SER A 159 4.50 -10.89 -9.01
C SER A 159 4.52 -9.44 -9.48
N MET A 160 5.65 -8.76 -9.32
CA MET A 160 5.82 -7.35 -9.74
C MET A 160 5.76 -7.20 -11.25
N LEU A 161 6.41 -8.08 -12.02
CA LEU A 161 6.32 -8.07 -13.48
C LEU A 161 4.89 -8.32 -13.97
N ARG A 162 4.17 -9.25 -13.33
CA ARG A 162 2.77 -9.54 -13.65
C ARG A 162 1.83 -8.38 -13.28
N ALA A 163 2.11 -7.70 -12.17
CA ALA A 163 1.34 -6.57 -11.69
C ALA A 163 1.61 -5.25 -12.45
N GLU A 164 2.74 -5.15 -13.16
CA GLU A 164 3.21 -3.90 -13.77
C GLU A 164 2.14 -3.15 -14.57
N PRO A 165 1.37 -3.79 -15.49
CA PRO A 165 0.38 -3.06 -16.27
C PRO A 165 -0.73 -2.44 -15.40
N ALA A 166 -1.15 -3.15 -14.34
CA ALA A 166 -2.18 -2.67 -13.44
C ALA A 166 -1.68 -1.51 -12.57
N ILE A 167 -0.44 -1.60 -12.08
CA ILE A 167 0.18 -0.53 -11.28
C ILE A 167 0.38 0.72 -12.12
N ARG A 168 0.88 0.61 -13.37
CA ARG A 168 0.96 1.75 -14.29
C ARG A 168 -0.39 2.41 -14.51
N ALA A 169 -1.43 1.62 -14.77
CA ALA A 169 -2.76 2.14 -15.01
C ALA A 169 -3.33 2.89 -13.77
N ALA A 170 -3.07 2.39 -12.56
CA ALA A 170 -3.45 3.07 -11.31
C ALA A 170 -2.71 4.42 -11.16
N ILE A 171 -1.40 4.43 -11.41
CA ILE A 171 -0.59 5.65 -11.37
C ILE A 171 -1.08 6.69 -12.39
N ASP A 172 -1.37 6.27 -13.62
CA ASP A 172 -1.82 7.19 -14.67
C ASP A 172 -3.20 7.76 -14.36
N ARG A 173 -4.13 6.95 -13.83
CA ARG A 173 -5.45 7.45 -13.36
C ARG A 173 -5.29 8.46 -12.23
N THR A 174 -4.43 8.20 -11.25
CA THR A 174 -4.18 9.14 -10.14
C THR A 174 -3.57 10.45 -10.65
N ARG A 175 -2.58 10.39 -11.56
CA ARG A 175 -1.99 11.58 -12.18
C ARG A 175 -3.02 12.40 -12.95
N GLN A 176 -3.89 11.76 -13.71
CA GLN A 176 -4.96 12.45 -14.43
C GLN A 176 -5.88 13.21 -13.46
N ARG A 177 -6.35 12.55 -12.39
CA ARG A 177 -7.19 13.18 -11.36
C ARG A 177 -6.48 14.36 -10.68
N MET A 178 -5.18 14.27 -10.43
CA MET A 178 -4.39 15.39 -9.90
C MET A 178 -4.36 16.58 -10.87
N GLN A 179 -4.18 16.34 -12.16
CA GLN A 179 -4.20 17.41 -13.18
C GLN A 179 -5.58 18.09 -13.25
N ASP A 180 -6.64 17.28 -13.22
CA ASP A 180 -8.01 17.78 -13.27
C ASP A 180 -8.33 18.64 -12.03
N ALA A 181 -7.81 18.26 -10.85
CA ALA A 181 -8.00 19.00 -9.60
C ALA A 181 -7.35 20.40 -9.59
N TYR A 182 -6.26 20.61 -10.34
CA TYR A 182 -5.57 21.91 -10.44
C TYR A 182 -6.00 22.77 -11.64
N THR A 183 -6.88 22.24 -12.49
CA THR A 183 -7.37 22.95 -13.69
C THR A 183 -8.71 23.69 -13.42
N ILE A 184 -9.21 23.62 -12.17
CA ILE A 184 -10.41 24.32 -11.68
C ILE A 184 -10.02 25.64 -11.03
#